data_AF-A0A1W6Z8D6-F1
#
_entry.id   AF-A0A1W6Z8D6-F1
#
_cell.length_a   1.000
_cell.length_b   1.000
_cell.length_c   1.000
_cell.angle_alpha   90.00
_cell.angle_beta   90.00
_cell.angle_gamma   90.00
#
_symmetry.space_group_name_H-M   'P 1'
#
loop_
_entity.id
_entity.type
_entity.pdbx_description
1 polymer ?
#
loop_
_entity_poly.entity_id
_entity_poly.type
_entity_poly.pdbx_seq_one_letter_code
_entity_poly.pdbx_strand_id
1 'polypeptide(L)'
;MEFCNLTPFDTLCYGALDPNDDEHQVIAMKVGYRLARQAGGSWQAQVIDDDPVPLCVGDEFWAEPGESSVRQESDLAPFKPKCDVLVIGQAYAPGGRAAAQWETRLRVSVLQARPPASVYYEPKAQWQPGRQRYVNRPEAMRTTAKALQDKEEKVLLDKRLWILAPHAFRRHLLAPGWKRTPAQPITELPLRWEHAFGGTSIVRDAADPDAGPLLNEVCFSNPLGCGWMEKRDPRASRNARQQDGCEIAAPQIVPPGEPLPAPIVAAHPEGPCDAMRMAELAQAYGAMPAGYGPLGRAWAPRLAQAGTYDDAWLQSRHPGLPRDIDFHYWNGAPADQQVPYLPPDFCLEAWNLTPHATTGGYVRVVMPGHRPFLLMRMASGVMLPLPMITDTAILDTEAMTLTLTHRAWLPAGTPAIRALEARFEVDPAAPLLKRAPSRPSALQEA
;
A
#
# COMPACT_ATOMS: atom_id res chain seq x y z
N MET A 1 26.20 -7.39 -17.74
CA MET A 1 24.87 -7.07 -18.30
C MET A 1 24.81 -5.57 -18.48
N GLU A 2 24.48 -5.08 -19.67
CA GLU A 2 24.19 -3.66 -19.90
C GLU A 2 22.71 -3.39 -19.62
N PHE A 3 22.38 -2.33 -18.87
CA PHE A 3 21.00 -1.90 -18.66
C PHE A 3 20.72 -0.62 -19.46
N CYS A 4 19.67 -0.64 -20.28
CA CYS A 4 19.27 0.49 -21.11
C CYS A 4 17.81 0.84 -20.80
N ASN A 5 17.57 2.05 -20.28
CA ASN A 5 16.22 2.59 -20.18
C ASN A 5 15.81 3.17 -21.55
N LEU A 6 14.84 2.53 -22.23
CA LEU A 6 14.28 3.01 -23.50
C LEU A 6 12.88 3.60 -23.32
N THR A 7 12.55 4.01 -22.09
CA THR A 7 11.29 4.66 -21.73
C THR A 7 11.55 6.10 -21.30
N PRO A 8 10.54 6.98 -21.35
CA PRO A 8 10.65 8.29 -20.73
C PRO A 8 10.63 8.20 -19.19
N PHE A 9 10.19 7.08 -18.62
CA PHE A 9 9.97 6.93 -17.19
C PHE A 9 11.26 6.67 -16.42
N ASP A 10 11.33 7.19 -15.20
CA ASP A 10 12.45 6.93 -14.33
C ASP A 10 12.50 5.44 -13.97
N THR A 11 13.64 4.83 -14.30
CA THR A 11 13.83 3.38 -14.19
C THR A 11 15.24 3.09 -13.73
N LEU A 12 15.36 2.32 -12.65
CA LEU A 12 16.64 1.96 -12.04
C LEU A 12 16.81 0.45 -11.97
N CYS A 13 18.02 -0.02 -12.28
CA CYS A 13 18.47 -1.39 -12.03
C CYS A 13 19.47 -1.36 -10.86
N TYR A 14 19.19 -2.11 -9.79
CA TYR A 14 20.02 -2.15 -8.58
C TYR A 14 20.13 -3.58 -8.03
N GLY A 15 21.19 -3.83 -7.26
CA GLY A 15 21.38 -5.10 -6.56
C GLY A 15 20.62 -5.12 -5.23
N ALA A 16 20.03 -6.26 -4.91
CA ALA A 16 19.44 -6.51 -3.59
C ALA A 16 19.83 -7.91 -3.11
N LEU A 17 20.31 -7.99 -1.87
CA LEU A 17 20.65 -9.26 -1.22
C LEU A 17 19.40 -9.91 -0.63
N ASP A 18 19.34 -11.23 -0.69
CA ASP A 18 18.40 -12.02 0.09
C ASP A 18 19.03 -12.49 1.42
N PRO A 19 18.29 -13.20 2.28
CA PRO A 19 18.80 -13.65 3.58
C PRO A 19 19.94 -14.69 3.51
N ASN A 20 20.16 -15.30 2.35
CA ASN A 20 21.24 -16.24 2.06
C ASN A 20 22.47 -15.55 1.42
N ASP A 21 22.45 -14.21 1.33
CA ASP A 21 23.49 -13.38 0.74
C ASP A 21 23.63 -13.56 -0.78
N ASP A 22 22.58 -14.08 -1.45
CA ASP A 22 22.49 -14.11 -2.91
C ASP A 22 22.06 -12.74 -3.44
N GLU A 23 22.82 -12.18 -4.38
CA GLU A 23 22.52 -10.88 -4.99
C GLU A 23 21.59 -11.05 -6.21
N HIS A 24 20.41 -10.46 -6.12
CA HIS A 24 19.40 -10.41 -7.18
C HIS A 24 19.45 -9.04 -7.86
N GLN A 25 19.22 -9.00 -9.17
CA GLN A 25 19.05 -7.73 -9.88
C GLN A 25 17.58 -7.35 -9.87
N VAL A 26 17.30 -6.18 -9.30
CA VAL A 26 15.95 -5.62 -9.18
C VAL A 26 15.84 -4.41 -10.09
N ILE A 27 14.75 -4.35 -10.85
CA ILE A 27 14.47 -3.24 -11.74
C ILE A 27 13.16 -2.60 -11.29
N ALA A 28 13.20 -1.31 -10.97
CA ALA A 28 12.02 -0.52 -10.61
C ALA A 28 11.78 0.54 -11.69
N MET A 29 10.53 0.69 -12.13
CA MET A 29 10.07 1.73 -13.06
C MET A 29 8.89 2.44 -12.43
N LYS A 30 8.88 3.78 -12.44
CA LYS A 30 7.77 4.56 -11.90
C LYS A 30 7.02 5.29 -12.99
N VAL A 31 5.71 5.10 -13.02
CA VAL A 31 4.84 5.67 -14.06
C VAL A 31 3.74 6.48 -13.40
N GLY A 32 3.67 7.77 -13.73
CA GLY A 32 2.62 8.68 -13.29
C GLY A 32 1.45 8.71 -14.28
N TYR A 33 0.25 8.86 -13.74
CA TYR A 33 -0.96 9.12 -14.52
C TYR A 33 -1.71 10.33 -13.96
N ARG A 34 -2.04 11.28 -14.82
CA ARG A 34 -2.96 12.38 -14.51
C ARG A 34 -4.39 11.89 -14.64
N LEU A 35 -5.19 12.07 -13.61
CA LEU A 35 -6.62 11.73 -13.63
C LEU A 35 -7.38 12.92 -14.19
N ALA A 36 -7.80 12.81 -15.45
CA ALA A 36 -8.49 13.88 -16.16
C ALA A 36 -9.99 13.58 -16.29
N ARG A 37 -10.82 14.53 -15.86
CA ARG A 37 -12.27 14.46 -16.03
C ARG A 37 -12.65 14.87 -17.46
N GLN A 38 -13.35 13.99 -18.15
CA GLN A 38 -13.83 14.19 -19.52
C GLN A 38 -15.12 15.02 -19.52
N ALA A 39 -15.47 15.58 -20.69
CA ALA A 39 -16.71 16.37 -20.87
C ALA A 39 -17.99 15.58 -20.50
N GLY A 40 -17.97 14.25 -20.64
CA GLY A 40 -19.06 13.36 -20.24
C GLY A 40 -19.09 12.99 -18.74
N GLY A 41 -18.20 13.56 -17.93
CA GLY A 41 -18.11 13.31 -16.49
C GLY A 41 -17.33 12.05 -16.08
N SER A 42 -16.93 11.21 -17.04
CA SER A 42 -16.04 10.06 -16.80
C SER A 42 -14.61 10.51 -16.55
N TRP A 43 -13.82 9.66 -15.90
CA TRP A 43 -12.40 9.90 -15.65
C TRP A 43 -11.53 9.04 -16.56
N GLN A 44 -10.42 9.61 -16.99
CA GLN A 44 -9.39 8.93 -17.76
C GLN A 44 -8.05 9.09 -17.06
N ALA A 45 -7.29 7.99 -16.98
CA ALA A 45 -5.88 8.02 -16.61
C ALA A 45 -5.05 8.35 -17.85
N GLN A 46 -4.43 9.53 -17.87
CA GLN A 46 -3.52 9.96 -18.93
C GLN A 46 -2.09 9.79 -18.44
N VAL A 47 -1.29 9.00 -19.15
CA VAL A 47 0.12 8.79 -18.78
C VAL A 47 0.87 10.12 -18.79
N ILE A 48 1.78 10.30 -17.85
CA ILE A 48 2.65 11.47 -17.73
C ILE A 48 4.03 11.09 -18.28
N ASP A 49 4.23 11.33 -19.58
CA ASP A 49 5.48 11.05 -20.31
C ASP A 49 6.25 12.32 -20.71
N ASP A 50 5.65 13.50 -20.50
CA ASP A 50 6.22 14.83 -20.73
C ASP A 50 7.07 15.33 -19.56
N ASP A 51 6.62 15.06 -18.33
CA ASP A 51 7.34 15.35 -17.08
C ASP A 51 7.30 14.11 -16.15
N PRO A 52 8.09 13.07 -16.46
CA PRO A 52 8.00 11.78 -15.80
C PRO A 52 8.28 11.85 -14.30
N VAL A 53 7.46 11.15 -13.50
CA VAL A 53 7.59 11.12 -12.03
C VAL A 53 8.87 10.36 -11.64
N PRO A 54 9.79 10.96 -10.86
CA PRO A 54 11.04 10.31 -10.47
C PRO A 54 10.83 9.22 -9.42
N LEU A 55 11.68 8.20 -9.45
CA LEU A 55 11.76 7.19 -8.39
C LEU A 55 12.08 7.87 -7.06
N CYS A 56 11.33 7.50 -6.03
CA CYS A 56 11.60 7.93 -4.67
C CYS A 56 12.78 7.12 -4.14
N VAL A 57 13.96 7.70 -4.04
CA VAL A 57 15.17 6.94 -3.64
C VAL A 57 15.32 6.81 -2.12
N GLY A 58 14.68 7.68 -1.34
CA GLY A 58 14.66 7.64 0.12
C GLY A 58 13.27 8.00 0.65
N ASP A 59 12.97 7.61 1.89
CA ASP A 59 11.64 7.88 2.48
C ASP A 59 11.41 9.40 2.63
N GLU A 60 10.27 9.88 2.14
CA GLU A 60 9.79 11.26 2.28
C GLU A 60 8.77 11.35 3.41
N PHE A 61 8.85 12.40 4.22
CA PHE A 61 7.98 12.66 5.37
C PHE A 61 7.17 13.94 5.15
N TRP A 62 6.04 14.09 5.83
CA TRP A 62 5.25 15.32 5.75
C TRP A 62 5.93 16.53 6.41
N ALA A 63 6.79 16.27 7.38
CA ALA A 63 7.65 17.25 8.06
C ALA A 63 8.91 16.51 8.56
N GLU A 64 9.40 16.83 9.76
CA GLU A 64 10.61 16.21 10.30
C GLU A 64 10.47 14.68 10.47
N PRO A 65 11.49 13.90 10.08
CA PRO A 65 11.53 12.46 10.32
C PRO A 65 11.42 12.11 11.80
N GLY A 66 10.56 11.15 12.12
CA GLY A 66 10.30 10.72 13.52
C GLY A 66 9.28 11.58 14.27
N GLU A 67 8.98 12.80 13.80
CA GLU A 67 7.93 13.67 14.34
C GLU A 67 6.69 13.75 13.45
N SER A 68 6.80 13.29 12.21
CA SER A 68 5.71 13.28 11.24
C SER A 68 5.62 11.94 10.51
N SER A 69 4.44 11.65 9.96
CA SER A 69 4.24 10.39 9.27
C SER A 69 4.95 10.37 7.91
N VAL A 70 5.33 9.17 7.47
CA VAL A 70 5.87 8.96 6.12
C VAL A 70 4.81 9.35 5.10
N ARG A 71 5.20 10.17 4.11
CA ARG A 71 4.38 10.55 2.96
C ARG A 71 4.54 9.51 1.84
N GLN A 72 5.78 9.16 1.53
CA GLN A 72 6.12 8.16 0.51
C GLN A 72 7.38 7.41 0.93
N GLU A 73 7.38 6.08 0.80
CA GLU A 73 8.59 5.28 1.00
C GLU A 73 9.46 5.22 -0.25
N SER A 74 10.72 4.86 -0.05
CA SER A 74 11.65 4.53 -1.13
C SER A 74 11.06 3.44 -2.04
N ASP A 75 11.12 3.68 -3.34
CA ASP A 75 10.78 2.75 -4.41
C ASP A 75 11.86 1.66 -4.59
N LEU A 76 12.95 1.69 -3.81
CA LEU A 76 14.08 0.77 -3.91
C LEU A 76 13.94 -0.46 -3.00
N ALA A 77 12.70 -0.87 -2.69
CA ALA A 77 12.45 -2.09 -1.93
C ALA A 77 13.02 -3.32 -2.68
N PRO A 78 13.75 -4.22 -2.00
CA PRO A 78 14.20 -5.49 -2.52
C PRO A 78 13.06 -6.28 -3.11
N PHE A 79 12.00 -6.60 -2.31
CA PHE A 79 10.75 -7.34 -2.61
C PHE A 79 9.54 -6.74 -1.96
N LYS A 80 8.39 -6.89 -2.61
CA LYS A 80 7.08 -6.77 -1.96
C LYS A 80 6.24 -7.98 -2.32
N PRO A 81 5.93 -8.89 -1.38
CA PRO A 81 5.05 -10.05 -1.63
C PRO A 81 3.62 -9.70 -2.08
N LYS A 82 3.17 -8.48 -1.80
CA LYS A 82 1.84 -7.94 -2.17
C LYS A 82 1.97 -6.58 -2.84
N CYS A 83 0.90 -6.14 -3.48
CA CYS A 83 0.78 -4.77 -3.97
C CYS A 83 0.21 -3.85 -2.89
N ASP A 84 0.91 -2.77 -2.59
CA ASP A 84 0.46 -1.69 -1.72
C ASP A 84 -0.49 -0.76 -2.49
N VAL A 85 -1.69 -0.52 -1.97
CA VAL A 85 -2.60 0.53 -2.47
C VAL A 85 -2.72 1.62 -1.43
N LEU A 86 -2.12 2.77 -1.72
CA LEU A 86 -1.99 3.90 -0.80
C LEU A 86 -2.77 5.12 -1.30
N VAL A 87 -3.18 5.97 -0.37
CA VAL A 87 -3.78 7.28 -0.67
C VAL A 87 -3.07 8.34 0.15
N ILE A 88 -2.65 9.42 -0.51
CA ILE A 88 -2.10 10.62 0.11
C ILE A 88 -2.97 11.82 -0.25
N GLY A 89 -3.02 12.79 0.66
CA GLY A 89 -3.82 14.02 0.52
C GLY A 89 -4.88 14.13 1.60
N GLN A 90 -6.08 14.59 1.22
CA GLN A 90 -7.14 14.96 2.16
C GLN A 90 -8.38 14.05 2.02
N ALA A 91 -9.11 13.89 3.11
CA ALA A 91 -10.51 13.46 3.11
C ALA A 91 -11.41 14.71 3.09
N TYR A 92 -12.48 14.68 2.31
CA TYR A 92 -13.39 15.81 2.11
C TYR A 92 -14.80 15.50 2.59
N ALA A 93 -15.38 16.40 3.37
CA ALA A 93 -16.75 16.30 3.84
C ALA A 93 -17.75 16.36 2.65
N PRO A 94 -18.84 15.56 2.69
CA PRO A 94 -19.80 15.48 1.59
C PRO A 94 -20.37 16.83 1.14
N GLY A 95 -20.34 17.08 -0.17
CA GLY A 95 -20.81 18.32 -0.79
C GLY A 95 -19.94 19.54 -0.50
N GLY A 96 -18.73 19.36 0.05
CA GLY A 96 -17.86 20.46 0.49
C GLY A 96 -18.42 21.25 1.67
N ARG A 97 -19.35 20.67 2.44
CA ARG A 97 -20.01 21.32 3.58
C ARG A 97 -19.40 20.82 4.88
N ALA A 98 -19.19 21.73 5.83
CA ALA A 98 -18.64 21.37 7.14
C ALA A 98 -19.50 20.29 7.82
N ALA A 99 -18.86 19.20 8.23
CA ALA A 99 -19.51 18.06 8.87
C ALA A 99 -18.75 17.62 10.12
N ALA A 100 -19.49 17.10 11.11
CA ALA A 100 -18.90 16.55 12.33
C ALA A 100 -18.35 15.13 12.13
N GLN A 101 -18.86 14.42 11.12
CA GLN A 101 -18.38 13.09 10.74
C GLN A 101 -18.82 12.73 9.31
N TRP A 102 -18.04 11.90 8.62
CA TRP A 102 -18.38 11.33 7.31
C TRP A 102 -17.59 10.05 7.01
N GLU A 103 -18.05 9.28 6.02
CA GLU A 103 -17.35 8.08 5.53
C GLU A 103 -16.47 8.43 4.32
N THR A 104 -15.27 7.88 4.27
CA THR A 104 -14.44 7.77 3.06
C THR A 104 -14.38 6.33 2.60
N ARG A 105 -14.22 6.10 1.29
CA ARG A 105 -14.13 4.76 0.73
C ARG A 105 -13.11 4.71 -0.40
N LEU A 106 -12.29 3.67 -0.42
CA LEU A 106 -11.37 3.33 -1.49
C LEU A 106 -11.70 1.92 -1.95
N ARG A 107 -11.96 1.75 -3.25
CA ARG A 107 -12.25 0.44 -3.84
C ARG A 107 -11.34 0.20 -5.04
N VAL A 108 -10.79 -1.00 -5.10
CA VAL A 108 -10.05 -1.48 -6.26
C VAL A 108 -10.69 -2.76 -6.76
N SER A 109 -10.97 -2.81 -8.06
CA SER A 109 -11.58 -3.96 -8.71
C SER A 109 -10.91 -4.28 -10.03
N VAL A 110 -11.12 -5.51 -10.51
CA VAL A 110 -10.63 -5.99 -11.80
C VAL A 110 -11.76 -6.66 -12.55
N LEU A 111 -11.78 -6.51 -13.88
CA LEU A 111 -12.69 -7.28 -14.73
C LEU A 111 -12.04 -8.60 -15.09
N GLN A 112 -12.60 -9.71 -14.58
CA GLN A 112 -12.12 -11.06 -14.89
C GLN A 112 -13.16 -11.82 -15.72
N ALA A 113 -12.72 -12.76 -16.53
CA ALA A 113 -13.65 -13.70 -17.17
C ALA A 113 -14.38 -14.48 -16.08
N ARG A 114 -15.70 -14.58 -16.19
CA ARG A 114 -16.49 -15.35 -15.25
C ARG A 114 -16.03 -16.81 -15.31
N PRO A 115 -15.66 -17.45 -14.19
CA PRO A 115 -15.31 -18.85 -14.22
C PRO A 115 -16.48 -19.63 -14.81
N PRO A 116 -16.24 -20.58 -15.73
CA PRO A 116 -17.33 -21.37 -16.29
C PRO A 116 -18.07 -22.02 -15.13
N ALA A 117 -19.40 -21.86 -15.11
CA ALA A 117 -20.25 -22.51 -14.11
C ALA A 117 -19.83 -23.97 -14.02
N SER A 118 -19.56 -24.48 -12.82
CA SER A 118 -19.17 -25.86 -12.62
C SER A 118 -20.22 -26.75 -13.28
N VAL A 119 -19.86 -27.33 -14.43
CA VAL A 119 -20.67 -28.39 -15.03
C VAL A 119 -20.49 -29.56 -14.09
N TYR A 120 -21.43 -29.74 -13.17
CA TYR A 120 -21.55 -30.99 -12.44
C TYR A 120 -21.72 -32.08 -13.49
N TYR A 121 -20.63 -32.78 -13.78
CA TYR A 121 -20.72 -34.10 -14.38
C TYR A 121 -21.44 -34.93 -13.32
N GLU A 122 -22.75 -35.13 -13.49
CA GLU A 122 -23.38 -36.29 -12.88
C GLU A 122 -22.54 -37.49 -13.31
N PRO A 123 -21.92 -38.24 -12.39
CA PRO A 123 -21.26 -39.49 -12.72
C PRO A 123 -22.38 -40.48 -13.09
N LYS A 124 -22.89 -40.40 -14.32
CA LYS A 124 -24.02 -41.23 -14.73
C LYS A 124 -23.52 -42.59 -15.19
N ALA A 125 -23.69 -43.53 -14.27
CA ALA A 125 -23.95 -44.96 -14.45
C ALA A 125 -22.85 -45.79 -15.11
N GLN A 126 -22.60 -46.95 -14.49
CA GLN A 126 -21.77 -48.03 -15.01
C GLN A 126 -22.02 -48.26 -16.50
N TRP A 127 -20.91 -48.37 -17.23
CA TRP A 127 -20.84 -48.70 -18.65
C TRP A 127 -21.82 -49.84 -19.02
N GLN A 128 -22.75 -49.57 -19.93
CA GLN A 128 -23.55 -50.62 -20.57
C GLN A 128 -23.14 -50.72 -22.05
N PRO A 129 -22.64 -51.88 -22.52
CA PRO A 129 -22.29 -52.07 -23.93
C PRO A 129 -23.53 -51.87 -24.82
N GLY A 130 -23.43 -51.01 -25.84
CA GLY A 130 -24.44 -50.90 -26.91
C GLY A 130 -25.14 -49.55 -27.09
N ARG A 131 -24.95 -48.56 -26.21
CA ARG A 131 -25.45 -47.19 -26.44
C ARG A 131 -24.32 -46.18 -26.62
N GLN A 132 -23.98 -45.84 -27.87
CA GLN A 132 -23.17 -44.64 -28.14
C GLN A 132 -23.98 -43.40 -27.78
N ARG A 133 -23.54 -42.65 -26.76
CA ARG A 133 -24.00 -41.28 -26.51
C ARG A 133 -23.12 -40.32 -27.29
N TYR A 134 -23.68 -39.69 -28.32
CA TYR A 134 -23.11 -38.48 -28.90
C TYR A 134 -23.29 -37.34 -27.88
N VAL A 135 -22.23 -36.99 -27.15
CA VAL A 135 -22.19 -35.69 -26.48
C VAL A 135 -22.09 -34.65 -27.60
N ASN A 136 -23.11 -33.80 -27.75
CA ASN A 136 -23.09 -32.68 -28.70
C ASN A 136 -21.99 -31.68 -28.29
N ARG A 137 -20.77 -31.95 -28.76
CA ARG A 137 -19.57 -31.09 -28.64
C ARG A 137 -19.82 -29.60 -29.00
N PRO A 138 -20.72 -29.23 -29.94
CA PRO A 138 -20.95 -27.82 -30.30
C PRO A 138 -21.61 -26.97 -29.20
N GLU A 139 -22.51 -27.53 -28.39
CA GLU A 139 -23.24 -26.76 -27.36
C GLU A 139 -22.36 -26.44 -26.17
N ALA A 140 -21.55 -27.41 -25.72
CA ALA A 140 -20.56 -27.21 -24.66
C ALA A 140 -19.48 -26.18 -25.07
N MET A 141 -19.06 -26.13 -26.34
CA MET A 141 -18.12 -25.10 -26.81
C MET A 141 -18.76 -23.71 -26.87
N ARG A 142 -20.05 -23.61 -27.25
CA ARG A 142 -20.79 -22.34 -27.29
C ARG A 142 -21.04 -21.74 -25.91
N THR A 143 -21.38 -22.56 -24.90
CA THR A 143 -21.53 -22.09 -23.51
C THR A 143 -20.20 -21.65 -22.91
N THR A 144 -19.09 -22.35 -23.19
CA THR A 144 -17.75 -21.91 -22.76
C THR A 144 -17.33 -20.62 -23.46
N ALA A 145 -17.59 -20.46 -24.76
CA ALA A 145 -17.29 -19.24 -25.51
C ALA A 145 -18.11 -18.03 -25.02
N LYS A 146 -19.37 -18.23 -24.63
CA LYS A 146 -20.22 -17.19 -24.04
C LYS A 146 -19.81 -16.85 -22.60
N ALA A 147 -19.45 -17.85 -21.79
CA ALA A 147 -18.92 -17.66 -20.44
C ALA A 147 -17.56 -16.93 -20.44
N LEU A 148 -16.74 -17.12 -21.48
CA LEU A 148 -15.50 -16.36 -21.71
C LEU A 148 -15.74 -14.89 -22.07
N GLN A 149 -16.95 -14.53 -22.53
CA GLN A 149 -17.34 -13.15 -22.86
C GLN A 149 -18.01 -12.42 -21.68
N ASP A 150 -18.67 -13.15 -20.78
CA ASP A 150 -19.21 -12.58 -19.54
C ASP A 150 -18.05 -12.26 -18.60
N LYS A 151 -17.68 -10.97 -18.51
CA LYS A 151 -16.74 -10.47 -17.51
C LYS A 151 -17.49 -10.11 -16.23
N GLU A 152 -16.97 -10.54 -15.09
CA GLU A 152 -17.45 -10.12 -13.78
C GLU A 152 -16.44 -9.17 -13.12
N GLU A 153 -16.95 -8.22 -12.34
CA GLU A 153 -16.12 -7.35 -11.52
C GLU A 153 -15.74 -8.09 -10.23
N LYS A 154 -14.44 -8.38 -10.05
CA LYS A 154 -13.88 -8.89 -8.80
C LYS A 154 -13.30 -7.73 -8.00
N VAL A 155 -13.79 -7.55 -6.78
CA VAL A 155 -13.26 -6.57 -5.84
C VAL A 155 -12.00 -7.13 -5.19
N LEU A 156 -10.90 -6.40 -5.29
CA LEU A 156 -9.62 -6.72 -4.64
C LEU A 156 -9.46 -5.97 -3.31
N LEU A 157 -10.01 -4.75 -3.22
CA LEU A 157 -9.99 -3.89 -2.03
C LEU A 157 -11.31 -3.13 -1.93
N ASP A 158 -11.86 -3.02 -0.72
CA ASP A 158 -12.99 -2.15 -0.39
C ASP A 158 -12.83 -1.64 1.03
N LYS A 159 -12.01 -0.60 1.18
CA LYS A 159 -11.68 -0.01 2.47
C LYS A 159 -12.54 1.20 2.75
N ARG A 160 -13.20 1.18 3.91
CA ARG A 160 -14.00 2.29 4.44
C ARG A 160 -13.38 2.79 5.72
N LEU A 161 -13.28 4.10 5.88
CA LEU A 161 -12.87 4.75 7.12
C LEU A 161 -13.89 5.82 7.48
N TRP A 162 -14.05 6.06 8.77
CA TRP A 162 -14.83 7.17 9.29
C TRP A 162 -13.89 8.30 9.66
N ILE A 163 -14.25 9.49 9.20
CA ILE A 163 -13.59 10.73 9.56
C ILE A 163 -14.45 11.42 10.60
N LEU A 164 -13.86 11.75 11.74
CA LEU A 164 -14.45 12.51 12.82
C LEU A 164 -13.77 13.88 12.85
N ALA A 165 -14.59 14.92 12.95
CA ALA A 165 -14.09 16.26 13.18
C ALA A 165 -13.23 16.35 14.47
N PRO A 166 -12.35 17.38 14.60
CA PRO A 166 -11.54 17.59 15.77
C PRO A 166 -12.36 17.52 17.06
N HIS A 167 -11.95 16.63 17.96
CA HIS A 167 -12.51 16.43 19.29
C HIS A 167 -11.47 15.79 20.20
N ALA A 168 -11.78 15.72 21.48
CA ALA A 168 -10.85 15.27 22.50
C ALA A 168 -11.55 14.44 23.57
N PHE A 169 -10.77 13.69 24.32
CA PHE A 169 -11.17 13.11 25.59
C PHE A 169 -10.86 14.07 26.71
N ARG A 170 -11.87 14.48 27.47
CA ARG A 170 -11.72 15.32 28.66
C ARG A 170 -11.99 14.51 29.92
N ARG A 171 -11.09 14.60 30.89
CA ARG A 171 -11.25 13.95 32.20
C ARG A 171 -12.39 14.63 32.97
N HIS A 172 -13.24 13.83 33.61
CA HIS A 172 -14.29 14.38 34.47
C HIS A 172 -13.68 15.08 35.69
N LEU A 173 -14.17 16.30 36.00
CA LEU A 173 -13.70 17.09 37.14
C LEU A 173 -14.15 16.53 38.50
N LEU A 174 -15.32 15.87 38.53
CA LEU A 174 -16.01 15.46 39.77
C LEU A 174 -16.21 13.95 39.90
N ALA A 175 -15.84 13.17 38.88
CA ALA A 175 -16.00 11.71 38.87
C ALA A 175 -14.82 11.05 38.15
N PRO A 176 -14.48 9.79 38.47
CA PRO A 176 -13.51 9.02 37.68
C PRO A 176 -14.03 8.81 36.26
N GLY A 177 -13.17 9.03 35.26
CA GLY A 177 -13.47 8.69 33.86
C GLY A 177 -13.23 9.82 32.87
N TRP A 178 -13.44 9.49 31.60
CA TRP A 178 -13.25 10.36 30.45
C TRP A 178 -14.57 10.55 29.72
N LYS A 179 -14.73 11.71 29.08
CA LYS A 179 -15.83 11.99 28.17
C LYS A 179 -15.31 12.64 26.90
N ARG A 180 -15.90 12.27 25.77
CA ARG A 180 -15.64 12.94 24.49
C ARG A 180 -16.22 14.34 24.47
N THR A 181 -15.44 15.31 24.00
CA THR A 181 -15.94 16.64 23.67
C THR A 181 -16.78 16.59 22.38
N PRO A 182 -17.72 17.52 22.17
CA PRO A 182 -18.41 17.65 20.89
C PRO A 182 -17.41 17.95 19.77
N ALA A 183 -17.56 17.30 18.62
CA ALA A 183 -16.68 17.49 17.48
C ALA A 183 -16.96 18.84 16.77
N GLN A 184 -15.90 19.53 16.36
CA GLN A 184 -15.97 20.82 15.67
C GLN A 184 -16.04 20.63 14.15
N PRO A 185 -17.18 20.90 13.48
CA PRO A 185 -17.35 20.57 12.07
C PRO A 185 -16.26 21.17 11.17
N ILE A 186 -15.73 20.35 10.26
CA ILE A 186 -14.69 20.71 9.30
C ILE A 186 -15.09 20.28 7.89
N THR A 187 -14.48 20.88 6.87
CA THR A 187 -14.73 20.55 5.46
C THR A 187 -13.76 19.50 4.92
N GLU A 188 -12.57 19.38 5.52
CA GLU A 188 -11.53 18.45 5.08
C GLU A 188 -10.59 18.08 6.23
N LEU A 189 -9.98 16.90 6.13
CA LEU A 189 -9.00 16.40 7.08
C LEU A 189 -7.81 15.74 6.34
N PRO A 190 -6.56 16.05 6.69
CA PRO A 190 -5.41 15.32 6.18
C PRO A 190 -5.42 13.83 6.49
N LEU A 191 -5.11 13.00 5.50
CA LEU A 191 -5.02 11.54 5.62
C LEU A 191 -3.67 11.14 6.22
N ARG A 192 -3.49 11.51 7.49
CA ARG A 192 -2.23 11.46 8.23
C ARG A 192 -2.34 10.59 9.47
N TRP A 193 -1.27 9.86 9.82
CA TRP A 193 -1.29 8.93 10.94
C TRP A 193 -1.37 9.61 12.31
N GLU A 194 -1.00 10.89 12.37
CA GLU A 194 -1.19 11.78 13.51
C GLU A 194 -2.67 11.89 13.93
N HIS A 195 -3.59 11.73 12.98
CA HIS A 195 -5.02 11.77 13.20
C HIS A 195 -5.63 10.39 13.52
N ALA A 196 -4.84 9.32 13.54
CA ALA A 196 -5.29 7.96 13.84
C ALA A 196 -5.05 7.59 15.31
N PHE A 197 -5.56 6.44 15.74
CA PHE A 197 -5.26 5.88 17.06
C PHE A 197 -3.76 5.72 17.29
N GLY A 198 -3.26 6.10 18.46
CA GLY A 198 -1.84 6.03 18.80
C GLY A 198 -1.42 7.12 19.80
N GLY A 199 -0.14 7.49 19.76
CA GLY A 199 0.40 8.65 20.47
C GLY A 199 1.52 8.31 21.45
N THR A 200 1.86 9.30 22.28
CA THR A 200 2.99 9.23 23.22
C THR A 200 2.60 9.71 24.61
N SER A 201 3.28 9.19 25.62
CA SER A 201 3.26 9.66 27.01
C SER A 201 4.66 10.13 27.39
N ILE A 202 4.87 11.44 27.39
CA ILE A 202 6.15 12.07 27.73
C ILE A 202 5.95 12.98 28.93
N VAL A 203 6.65 12.67 30.02
CA VAL A 203 6.65 13.47 31.25
C VAL A 203 8.05 13.99 31.49
N ARG A 204 8.20 15.29 31.76
CA ARG A 204 9.49 15.96 32.02
C ARG A 204 9.45 16.62 33.40
N ASP A 205 10.60 16.75 34.04
CA ASP A 205 10.68 17.51 35.28
C ASP A 205 10.53 19.01 34.97
N ALA A 206 9.55 19.68 35.58
CA ALA A 206 9.38 21.12 35.43
C ALA A 206 10.50 21.92 36.13
N ALA A 207 11.19 21.32 37.11
CA ALA A 207 12.30 21.94 37.82
C ALA A 207 13.62 21.86 37.06
N ASP A 208 13.76 20.89 36.15
CA ASP A 208 14.95 20.69 35.32
C ASP A 208 14.55 20.25 33.90
N PRO A 209 14.20 21.20 33.01
CA PRO A 209 13.76 20.90 31.65
C PRO A 209 14.84 20.28 30.77
N ASP A 210 16.12 20.49 31.12
CA ASP A 210 17.28 20.00 30.37
C ASP A 210 17.62 18.54 30.72
N ALA A 211 17.09 18.03 31.84
CA ALA A 211 17.15 16.62 32.17
C ALA A 211 16.32 15.76 31.20
N GLY A 212 16.72 14.49 31.08
CA GLY A 212 15.95 13.50 30.33
C GLY A 212 14.52 13.34 30.85
N PRO A 213 13.58 12.90 30.01
CA PRO A 213 12.18 12.71 30.42
C PRO A 213 12.06 11.65 31.55
N LEU A 214 11.21 11.94 32.53
CA LEU A 214 10.85 11.04 33.64
C LEU A 214 10.01 9.84 33.16
N LEU A 215 9.27 10.03 32.06
CA LEU A 215 8.56 8.99 31.33
C LEU A 215 8.66 9.34 29.85
N ASN A 216 9.03 8.37 29.02
CA ASN A 216 9.07 8.53 27.57
C ASN A 216 8.62 7.22 26.92
N GLU A 217 7.32 7.11 26.73
CA GLU A 217 6.67 5.90 26.23
C GLU A 217 5.81 6.24 25.02
N VAL A 218 5.72 5.30 24.07
CA VAL A 218 5.00 5.50 22.82
C VAL A 218 4.08 4.33 22.53
N CYS A 219 2.92 4.60 21.93
CA CYS A 219 2.07 3.54 21.41
C CYS A 219 2.81 2.79 20.31
N PHE A 220 3.12 1.51 20.52
CA PHE A 220 3.96 0.76 19.57
C PHE A 220 3.31 0.58 18.18
N SER A 221 1.98 0.65 18.08
CA SER A 221 1.28 0.52 16.80
C SER A 221 1.34 1.79 15.95
N ASN A 222 1.35 2.96 16.58
CA ASN A 222 1.45 4.27 15.94
C ASN A 222 1.89 5.32 16.98
N PRO A 223 3.19 5.61 17.09
CA PRO A 223 3.72 6.60 18.03
C PRO A 223 3.20 8.03 17.80
N LEU A 224 2.79 8.36 16.57
CA LEU A 224 2.43 9.71 16.18
C LEU A 224 0.95 10.06 16.42
N GLY A 225 0.11 9.05 16.62
CA GLY A 225 -1.34 9.20 16.70
C GLY A 225 -1.83 9.87 17.97
N CYS A 226 -3.10 9.64 18.29
CA CYS A 226 -3.73 10.16 19.49
C CYS A 226 -4.68 9.14 20.15
N GLY A 227 -5.13 9.44 21.38
CA GLY A 227 -6.04 8.58 22.13
C GLY A 227 -5.41 7.37 22.82
N TRP A 228 -4.09 7.25 22.86
CA TRP A 228 -3.35 6.31 23.71
C TRP A 228 -2.63 7.05 24.85
N MET A 229 -2.48 6.39 26.00
CA MET A 229 -1.76 6.91 27.16
C MET A 229 -1.12 5.77 27.95
N GLU A 230 0.08 6.00 28.47
CA GLU A 230 0.76 5.04 29.33
C GLU A 230 0.25 5.15 30.78
N LYS A 231 0.04 4.00 31.43
CA LYS A 231 -0.60 3.86 32.75
C LYS A 231 0.10 4.65 33.88
N ARG A 232 1.42 4.84 33.80
CA ARG A 232 2.25 5.56 34.77
C ARG A 232 2.18 7.07 34.59
N ASP A 233 1.79 7.55 33.40
CA ASP A 233 1.76 8.98 33.05
C ASP A 233 1.02 9.84 34.09
N PRO A 234 -0.24 9.56 34.49
CA PRO A 234 -0.96 10.43 35.43
C PRO A 234 -0.31 10.51 36.82
N ARG A 235 0.50 9.51 37.21
CA ARG A 235 1.25 9.55 38.47
C ARG A 235 2.56 10.29 38.29
N ALA A 236 3.27 10.04 37.19
CA ALA A 236 4.52 10.71 36.85
C ALA A 236 4.31 12.23 36.69
N SER A 237 3.29 12.66 35.96
CA SER A 237 2.93 14.06 35.72
C SER A 237 2.68 14.84 37.03
N ARG A 238 1.93 14.25 37.97
CA ARG A 238 1.72 14.84 39.30
C ARG A 238 3.00 14.97 40.12
N ASN A 239 3.87 13.96 40.09
CA ASN A 239 5.15 13.99 40.80
C ASN A 239 6.08 15.06 40.23
N ALA A 240 6.06 15.24 38.91
CA ALA A 240 6.85 16.23 38.17
C ALA A 240 6.30 17.66 38.25
N ARG A 241 5.17 17.86 38.95
CA ARG A 241 4.42 19.13 38.99
C ARG A 241 4.05 19.67 37.61
N GLN A 242 3.98 18.80 36.59
CA GLN A 242 3.43 19.14 35.30
C GLN A 242 1.91 19.29 35.42
N GLN A 243 1.33 20.16 34.59
CA GLN A 243 -0.12 20.25 34.50
C GLN A 243 -0.67 18.89 34.07
N ASP A 244 -1.48 18.28 34.93
CA ASP A 244 -2.24 17.07 34.60
C ASP A 244 -3.06 17.37 33.34
N GLY A 245 -2.71 16.72 32.23
CA GLY A 245 -3.42 16.85 30.95
C GLY A 245 -4.88 16.46 31.14
N CYS A 246 -5.75 17.45 31.36
CA CYS A 246 -7.18 17.23 31.55
C CYS A 246 -7.88 16.89 30.23
N GLU A 247 -7.17 17.01 29.10
CA GLU A 247 -7.66 16.81 27.76
C GLU A 247 -6.60 16.11 26.88
N ILE A 248 -7.01 15.11 26.13
CA ILE A 248 -6.18 14.34 25.19
C ILE A 248 -6.90 14.32 23.84
N ALA A 249 -6.21 14.64 22.74
CA ALA A 249 -6.80 14.56 21.41
C ALA A 249 -7.36 13.14 21.14
N ALA A 250 -8.52 13.07 20.51
CA ALA A 250 -9.15 11.80 20.16
C ALA A 250 -8.92 11.49 18.67
N PRO A 251 -8.80 10.20 18.29
CA PRO A 251 -8.62 9.80 16.90
C PRO A 251 -9.72 10.35 15.99
N GLN A 252 -9.30 10.93 14.88
CA GLN A 252 -10.16 11.49 13.85
C GLN A 252 -10.31 10.55 12.66
N ILE A 253 -9.32 9.71 12.37
CA ILE A 253 -9.41 8.64 11.37
C ILE A 253 -9.61 7.32 12.11
N VAL A 254 -10.79 6.72 11.95
CA VAL A 254 -11.18 5.52 12.68
C VAL A 254 -11.75 4.45 11.73
N PRO A 255 -11.63 3.15 12.06
CA PRO A 255 -12.34 2.12 11.32
C PRO A 255 -13.87 2.31 11.45
N PRO A 256 -14.68 1.68 10.56
CA PRO A 256 -16.12 1.70 10.71
C PRO A 256 -16.55 1.06 12.03
N GLY A 257 -17.41 1.74 12.78
CA GLY A 257 -17.89 1.26 14.08
C GLY A 257 -18.12 2.40 15.07
N GLU A 258 -18.30 2.03 16.35
CA GLU A 258 -18.41 3.00 17.43
C GLU A 258 -17.04 3.63 17.73
N PRO A 259 -16.92 4.98 17.72
CA PRO A 259 -15.66 5.61 18.08
C PRO A 259 -15.29 5.34 19.54
N LEU A 260 -13.99 5.33 19.83
CA LEU A 260 -13.48 5.13 21.19
C LEU A 260 -14.14 6.11 22.17
N PRO A 261 -14.71 5.63 23.30
CA PRO A 261 -15.41 6.49 24.26
C PRO A 261 -14.45 7.25 25.19
N ALA A 262 -13.21 6.78 25.30
CA ALA A 262 -12.17 7.23 26.22
C ALA A 262 -10.78 6.90 25.64
N PRO A 263 -9.69 7.52 26.12
CA PRO A 263 -8.34 7.13 25.71
C PRO A 263 -8.04 5.71 26.22
N ILE A 264 -7.26 4.96 25.45
CA ILE A 264 -6.78 3.65 25.85
C ILE A 264 -5.59 3.84 26.76
N VAL A 265 -5.71 3.30 27.99
CA VAL A 265 -4.64 3.30 28.97
C VAL A 265 -3.94 1.95 28.95
N ALA A 266 -2.70 1.91 28.50
CA ALA A 266 -1.90 0.69 28.40
C ALA A 266 -0.73 0.70 29.40
N ALA A 267 -0.29 -0.49 29.82
CA ALA A 267 0.89 -0.65 30.66
C ALA A 267 1.99 -1.31 29.85
N HIS A 268 3.19 -0.72 29.86
CA HIS A 268 4.38 -1.32 29.26
C HIS A 268 5.23 -2.01 30.33
N PRO A 269 5.95 -3.09 29.98
CA PRO A 269 6.94 -3.68 30.88
C PRO A 269 8.07 -2.68 31.15
N GLU A 270 8.71 -2.81 32.31
CA GLU A 270 9.96 -2.09 32.59
C GLU A 270 11.12 -2.78 31.88
N GLY A 271 12.01 -1.99 31.28
CA GLY A 271 13.19 -2.50 30.57
C GLY A 271 13.04 -2.58 29.04
N PRO A 272 14.05 -3.09 28.33
CA PRO A 272 14.04 -3.18 26.88
C PRO A 272 12.97 -4.15 26.38
N CYS A 273 12.37 -3.81 25.24
CA CYS A 273 11.33 -4.59 24.58
C CYS A 273 11.75 -4.83 23.13
N ASP A 274 11.86 -6.09 22.72
CA ASP A 274 12.18 -6.42 21.33
C ASP A 274 10.97 -6.21 20.40
N ALA A 275 11.22 -6.27 19.09
CA ALA A 275 10.22 -6.05 18.06
C ALA A 275 9.02 -7.00 18.16
N MET A 276 9.26 -8.26 18.53
CA MET A 276 8.20 -9.25 18.66
C MET A 276 7.30 -8.95 19.84
N ARG A 277 7.89 -8.63 20.99
CA ARG A 277 7.16 -8.26 22.19
C ARG A 277 6.40 -6.94 22.00
N MET A 278 6.95 -5.99 21.26
CA MET A 278 6.24 -4.76 20.86
C MET A 278 4.99 -5.09 20.05
N ALA A 279 5.07 -6.04 19.11
CA ALA A 279 3.92 -6.50 18.31
C ALA A 279 2.83 -7.16 19.17
N GLU A 280 3.21 -8.02 20.12
CA GLU A 280 2.27 -8.62 21.07
C GLU A 280 1.55 -7.58 21.93
N LEU A 281 2.30 -6.62 22.47
CA LEU A 281 1.75 -5.54 23.29
C LEU A 281 0.82 -4.63 22.47
N ALA A 282 1.20 -4.33 21.22
CA ALA A 282 0.38 -3.55 20.31
C ALA A 282 -0.97 -4.22 20.00
N GLN A 283 -0.98 -5.55 19.83
CA GLN A 283 -2.23 -6.31 19.66
C GLN A 283 -3.12 -6.25 20.90
N ALA A 284 -2.53 -6.18 22.09
CA ALA A 284 -3.25 -6.13 23.35
C ALA A 284 -3.84 -4.75 23.70
N TYR A 285 -3.55 -3.69 22.94
CA TYR A 285 -4.13 -2.35 23.19
C TYR A 285 -5.65 -2.30 23.03
N GLY A 286 -6.24 -3.17 22.20
CA GLY A 286 -7.69 -3.18 21.94
C GLY A 286 -8.17 -2.14 20.92
N ALA A 287 -7.25 -1.39 20.30
CA ALA A 287 -7.51 -0.62 19.09
C ALA A 287 -6.28 -0.64 18.17
N MET A 288 -6.52 -0.45 16.88
CA MET A 288 -5.48 -0.37 15.85
C MET A 288 -5.58 0.96 15.11
N PRO A 289 -4.44 1.57 14.72
CA PRO A 289 -4.45 2.74 13.86
C PRO A 289 -5.10 2.40 12.51
N ALA A 290 -5.92 3.32 12.01
CA ALA A 290 -6.52 3.22 10.69
C ALA A 290 -6.14 4.45 9.87
N GLY A 291 -5.80 4.25 8.60
CA GLY A 291 -5.34 5.29 7.69
C GLY A 291 -5.22 4.73 6.28
N TYR A 292 -4.78 5.56 5.33
CA TYR A 292 -4.53 5.15 3.94
C TYR A 292 -3.06 5.23 3.51
N GLY A 293 -2.23 5.99 4.23
CA GLY A 293 -0.82 6.20 3.92
C GLY A 293 0.09 5.04 4.33
N PRO A 294 1.39 5.13 4.06
CA PRO A 294 2.35 4.11 4.45
C PRO A 294 2.55 4.07 5.98
N LEU A 295 2.58 2.88 6.57
CA LEU A 295 2.91 2.68 7.99
C LEU A 295 4.40 2.91 8.22
N GLY A 296 4.80 3.49 9.37
CA GLY A 296 6.21 3.61 9.69
C GLY A 296 6.90 2.25 9.84
N ARG A 297 8.10 2.09 9.26
CA ARG A 297 8.92 0.85 9.35
C ARG A 297 9.26 0.47 10.80
N ALA A 298 9.45 1.47 11.65
CA ALA A 298 9.78 1.31 13.07
C ALA A 298 8.56 1.02 13.97
N TRP A 299 7.37 0.85 13.40
CA TRP A 299 6.15 0.61 14.18
C TRP A 299 5.89 -0.89 14.27
N ALA A 300 5.30 -1.34 15.38
CA ALA A 300 5.06 -2.74 15.67
C ALA A 300 4.35 -3.56 14.56
N PRO A 301 3.42 -3.00 13.75
CA PRO A 301 2.81 -3.73 12.65
C PRO A 301 3.80 -4.22 11.58
N ARG A 302 4.99 -3.60 11.48
CA ARG A 302 6.03 -3.94 10.51
C ARG A 302 7.36 -4.31 11.14
N LEU A 303 7.71 -3.70 12.27
CA LEU A 303 9.04 -3.83 12.88
C LEU A 303 9.44 -5.29 13.15
N ALA A 304 8.50 -6.11 13.62
CA ALA A 304 8.70 -7.54 13.83
C ALA A 304 9.09 -8.32 12.56
N GLN A 305 8.68 -7.84 11.38
CA GLN A 305 8.98 -8.47 10.09
C GLN A 305 10.40 -8.16 9.61
N ALA A 306 11.09 -7.16 10.19
CA ALA A 306 12.45 -6.81 9.83
C ALA A 306 13.47 -7.92 10.16
N GLY A 307 13.08 -8.90 10.97
CA GLY A 307 13.92 -9.96 11.52
C GLY A 307 14.58 -9.58 12.83
N THR A 308 15.39 -10.49 13.36
CA THR A 308 16.02 -10.34 14.68
C THR A 308 17.38 -9.66 14.58
N TYR A 309 17.52 -8.47 15.19
CA TYR A 309 18.76 -7.69 15.28
C TYR A 309 19.33 -7.71 16.70
N ASP A 310 19.81 -8.87 17.15
CA ASP A 310 20.39 -9.09 18.48
C ASP A 310 21.95 -9.13 18.44
N ASP A 311 22.56 -9.40 19.59
CA ASP A 311 24.03 -9.52 19.70
C ASP A 311 24.59 -10.63 18.81
N ALA A 312 23.83 -11.71 18.56
CA ALA A 312 24.26 -12.79 17.69
C ALA A 312 24.29 -12.34 16.22
N TRP A 313 23.27 -11.60 15.78
CA TRP A 313 23.29 -10.94 14.48
C TRP A 313 24.47 -9.96 14.37
N LEU A 314 24.70 -9.12 15.39
CA LEU A 314 25.79 -8.14 15.39
C LEU A 314 27.16 -8.80 15.26
N GLN A 315 27.37 -9.93 15.92
CA GLN A 315 28.65 -10.65 15.91
C GLN A 315 28.89 -11.49 14.65
N SER A 316 27.84 -12.00 14.01
CA SER A 316 27.96 -13.05 12.98
C SER A 316 27.37 -12.71 11.61
N ARG A 317 26.47 -11.72 11.51
CA ARG A 317 25.76 -11.38 10.27
C ARG A 317 25.91 -9.93 9.85
N HIS A 318 26.12 -8.99 10.77
CA HIS A 318 26.31 -7.58 10.43
C HIS A 318 27.38 -7.41 9.34
N PRO A 319 27.12 -6.65 8.24
CA PRO A 319 25.97 -5.78 7.99
C PRO A 319 24.82 -6.42 7.17
N GLY A 320 24.82 -7.74 6.98
CA GLY A 320 23.81 -8.47 6.20
C GLY A 320 22.44 -8.56 6.88
N LEU A 321 21.43 -9.00 6.12
CA LEU A 321 20.06 -9.15 6.60
C LEU A 321 19.95 -10.28 7.66
N PRO A 322 19.08 -10.14 8.67
CA PRO A 322 18.68 -11.27 9.50
C PRO A 322 18.15 -12.43 8.65
N ARG A 323 18.44 -13.66 9.08
CA ARG A 323 17.99 -14.88 8.36
C ARG A 323 16.48 -15.09 8.41
N ASP A 324 15.84 -14.51 9.41
CA ASP A 324 14.43 -14.62 9.74
C ASP A 324 13.60 -13.43 9.25
N ILE A 325 14.17 -12.53 8.43
CA ILE A 325 13.42 -11.42 7.84
C ILE A 325 12.21 -11.93 7.03
N ASP A 326 11.06 -11.33 7.27
CA ASP A 326 9.86 -11.50 6.46
C ASP A 326 9.76 -10.33 5.47
N PHE A 327 9.77 -10.62 4.18
CA PHE A 327 9.72 -9.59 3.13
C PHE A 327 8.41 -8.80 3.10
N HIS A 328 7.36 -9.20 3.83
CA HIS A 328 6.22 -8.32 4.09
C HIS A 328 6.63 -7.03 4.80
N TYR A 329 7.81 -6.99 5.45
CA TYR A 329 8.42 -5.78 5.99
C TYR A 329 8.47 -4.64 4.97
N TRP A 330 8.64 -4.95 3.68
CA TRP A 330 8.72 -3.97 2.60
C TRP A 330 7.36 -3.53 2.03
N ASN A 331 6.27 -4.21 2.40
CA ASN A 331 4.93 -3.70 2.13
C ASN A 331 4.65 -2.54 3.09
N GLY A 332 4.51 -1.34 2.54
CA GLY A 332 4.29 -0.11 3.30
C GLY A 332 2.82 0.11 3.66
N ALA A 333 1.88 -0.48 2.91
CA ALA A 333 0.46 -0.33 3.17
C ALA A 333 0.05 -1.12 4.43
N PRO A 334 -0.95 -0.64 5.20
CA PRO A 334 -1.62 -1.47 6.19
C PRO A 334 -2.13 -2.77 5.58
N ALA A 335 -2.20 -3.84 6.38
CA ALA A 335 -2.55 -5.19 5.88
C ALA A 335 -3.90 -5.24 5.13
N ASP A 336 -4.86 -4.39 5.50
CA ASP A 336 -6.17 -4.28 4.84
C ASP A 336 -6.15 -3.48 3.52
N GLN A 337 -4.98 -3.01 3.09
CA GLN A 337 -4.71 -2.31 1.83
C GLN A 337 -3.65 -3.00 0.97
N GLN A 338 -3.21 -4.20 1.37
CA GLN A 338 -2.30 -5.03 0.61
C GLN A 338 -3.09 -6.03 -0.23
N VAL A 339 -3.00 -5.90 -1.56
CA VAL A 339 -3.75 -6.72 -2.52
C VAL A 339 -2.82 -7.63 -3.34
N PRO A 340 -3.33 -8.65 -4.06
CA PRO A 340 -2.56 -9.29 -5.12
C PRO A 340 -2.09 -8.26 -6.16
N TYR A 341 -0.99 -8.53 -6.86
CA TYR A 341 -0.45 -7.59 -7.87
C TYR A 341 -1.52 -7.15 -8.87
N LEU A 342 -1.57 -5.83 -9.08
CA LEU A 342 -2.60 -5.22 -9.90
C LEU A 342 -2.36 -5.49 -11.39
N PRO A 343 -3.37 -5.98 -12.14
CA PRO A 343 -3.25 -6.08 -13.59
C PRO A 343 -3.27 -4.69 -14.23
N PRO A 344 -2.72 -4.51 -15.45
CA PRO A 344 -2.63 -3.21 -16.13
C PRO A 344 -3.95 -2.42 -16.30
N ASP A 345 -5.10 -3.10 -16.26
CA ASP A 345 -6.44 -2.55 -16.53
C ASP A 345 -7.35 -2.55 -15.29
N PHE A 346 -6.76 -2.53 -14.09
CA PHE A 346 -7.54 -2.42 -12.84
C PHE A 346 -8.39 -1.14 -12.79
N CYS A 347 -9.47 -1.18 -12.03
CA CYS A 347 -10.35 -0.06 -11.77
C CYS A 347 -10.12 0.44 -10.34
N LEU A 348 -9.97 1.75 -10.18
CA LEU A 348 -9.87 2.43 -8.89
C LEU A 348 -11.07 3.36 -8.71
N GLU A 349 -11.68 3.29 -7.54
CA GLU A 349 -12.76 4.17 -7.12
C GLU A 349 -12.47 4.79 -5.76
N ALA A 350 -12.76 6.07 -5.62
CA ALA A 350 -12.53 6.83 -4.39
C ALA A 350 -13.72 7.74 -4.09
N TRP A 351 -14.26 7.66 -2.86
CA TRP A 351 -15.38 8.48 -2.37
C TRP A 351 -14.92 9.34 -1.20
N ASN A 352 -15.25 10.63 -1.25
CA ASN A 352 -14.88 11.63 -0.24
C ASN A 352 -13.37 11.72 0.03
N LEU A 353 -12.57 11.24 -0.93
CA LEU A 353 -11.12 11.32 -0.90
C LEU A 353 -10.59 12.36 -1.88
N THR A 354 -11.42 12.92 -2.76
CA THR A 354 -11.01 13.93 -3.76
C THR A 354 -11.83 15.22 -3.60
N PRO A 355 -11.30 16.39 -4.04
CA PRO A 355 -11.97 17.67 -3.83
C PRO A 355 -13.38 17.71 -4.44
N HIS A 356 -14.39 17.98 -3.61
CA HIS A 356 -15.78 18.04 -4.07
C HIS A 356 -16.03 19.12 -5.14
N ALA A 357 -15.30 20.24 -5.06
CA ALA A 357 -15.42 21.34 -6.01
C ALA A 357 -15.13 20.92 -7.46
N THR A 358 -14.22 19.95 -7.67
CA THR A 358 -13.80 19.50 -9.00
C THR A 358 -14.38 18.14 -9.37
N THR A 359 -14.54 17.25 -8.39
CA THR A 359 -14.91 15.83 -8.62
C THR A 359 -16.33 15.47 -8.19
N GLY A 360 -17.00 16.31 -7.40
CA GLY A 360 -18.23 15.94 -6.69
C GLY A 360 -18.00 14.87 -5.60
N GLY A 361 -16.75 14.67 -5.19
CA GLY A 361 -16.36 13.73 -4.15
C GLY A 361 -16.27 12.28 -4.62
N TYR A 362 -16.29 12.03 -5.93
CA TYR A 362 -16.21 10.68 -6.49
C TYR A 362 -15.35 10.64 -7.74
N VAL A 363 -14.43 9.68 -7.76
CA VAL A 363 -13.60 9.36 -8.92
C VAL A 363 -13.69 7.88 -9.17
N ARG A 364 -13.88 7.51 -10.44
CA ARG A 364 -13.78 6.13 -10.94
C ARG A 364 -12.97 6.13 -12.22
N VAL A 365 -11.80 5.49 -12.17
CA VAL A 365 -10.88 5.40 -13.30
C VAL A 365 -10.54 3.95 -13.58
N VAL A 366 -10.59 3.57 -14.85
CA VAL A 366 -10.07 2.28 -15.34
C VAL A 366 -8.72 2.56 -15.97
N MET A 367 -7.71 1.80 -15.56
CA MET A 367 -6.36 1.96 -16.09
C MET A 367 -6.29 1.52 -17.56
N PRO A 368 -5.45 2.18 -18.38
CA PRO A 368 -5.48 2.01 -19.83
C PRO A 368 -4.91 0.66 -20.33
N GLY A 369 -4.42 -0.20 -19.44
CA GLY A 369 -3.84 -1.48 -19.84
C GLY A 369 -2.39 -1.39 -20.33
N HIS A 370 -1.68 -0.29 -20.02
CA HIS A 370 -0.28 -0.12 -20.43
C HIS A 370 0.63 -1.18 -19.79
N ARG A 371 1.62 -1.66 -20.54
CA ARG A 371 2.46 -2.81 -20.16
C ARG A 371 3.92 -2.40 -20.06
N PRO A 372 4.45 -2.18 -18.84
CA PRO A 372 5.89 -2.09 -18.61
C PRO A 372 6.51 -3.50 -18.67
N PHE A 373 7.63 -3.63 -19.37
CA PHE A 373 8.34 -4.90 -19.47
C PHE A 373 9.83 -4.69 -19.74
N LEU A 374 10.62 -5.71 -19.43
CA LEU A 374 12.03 -5.78 -19.77
C LEU A 374 12.21 -6.68 -20.99
N LEU A 375 12.93 -6.20 -22.00
CA LEU A 375 13.41 -7.05 -23.07
C LEU A 375 14.80 -7.58 -22.69
N MET A 376 14.85 -8.85 -22.28
CA MET A 376 16.09 -9.56 -22.01
C MET A 376 16.71 -10.04 -23.32
N ARG A 377 17.92 -9.56 -23.62
CA ARG A 377 18.75 -10.09 -24.71
C ARG A 377 19.77 -11.04 -24.13
N MET A 378 19.53 -12.33 -24.27
CA MET A 378 20.43 -13.37 -23.80
C MET A 378 21.73 -13.38 -24.62
N ALA A 379 22.84 -13.81 -24.02
CA ALA A 379 24.10 -14.01 -24.73
C ALA A 379 23.99 -15.04 -25.88
N SER A 380 23.03 -15.96 -25.79
CA SER A 380 22.69 -16.91 -26.86
C SER A 380 22.00 -16.28 -28.07
N GLY A 381 21.62 -15.00 -28.01
CA GLY A 381 20.85 -14.30 -29.04
C GLY A 381 19.32 -14.42 -28.88
N VAL A 382 18.83 -15.24 -27.94
CA VAL A 382 17.40 -15.32 -27.60
C VAL A 382 16.93 -14.01 -26.98
N MET A 383 15.72 -13.59 -27.35
CA MET A 383 15.06 -12.40 -26.82
C MET A 383 13.80 -12.80 -26.06
N LEU A 384 13.70 -12.39 -24.80
CA LEU A 384 12.58 -12.73 -23.91
C LEU A 384 11.98 -11.46 -23.31
N PRO A 385 10.67 -11.19 -23.48
CA PRO A 385 10.00 -10.13 -22.77
C PRO A 385 9.63 -10.63 -21.36
N LEU A 386 10.05 -9.91 -20.34
CA LEU A 386 9.70 -10.15 -18.94
C LEU A 386 8.78 -9.01 -18.45
N PRO A 387 7.50 -9.26 -18.16
CA PRO A 387 6.61 -8.24 -17.61
C PRO A 387 7.12 -7.70 -16.29
N MET A 388 6.93 -6.39 -16.05
CA MET A 388 7.13 -5.80 -14.73
C MET A 388 5.79 -5.79 -13.98
N ILE A 389 5.80 -6.26 -12.74
CA ILE A 389 4.59 -6.36 -11.91
C ILE A 389 4.34 -5.03 -11.20
N THR A 390 3.08 -4.60 -11.11
CA THR A 390 2.70 -3.43 -10.30
C THR A 390 2.59 -3.84 -8.84
N ASP A 391 3.48 -3.32 -8.00
CA ASP A 391 3.52 -3.63 -6.57
C ASP A 391 3.22 -2.44 -5.66
N THR A 392 3.13 -1.24 -6.20
CA THR A 392 2.75 -0.04 -5.43
C THR A 392 1.88 0.86 -6.31
N ALA A 393 0.73 1.26 -5.78
CA ALA A 393 -0.16 2.25 -6.38
C ALA A 393 -0.45 3.34 -5.34
N ILE A 394 -0.14 4.60 -5.69
CA ILE A 394 -0.34 5.76 -4.81
C ILE A 394 -1.30 6.73 -5.51
N LEU A 395 -2.48 6.91 -4.94
CA LEU A 395 -3.40 7.98 -5.33
C LEU A 395 -3.05 9.25 -4.57
N ASP A 396 -2.60 10.28 -5.27
CA ASP A 396 -2.52 11.64 -4.73
C ASP A 396 -3.83 12.37 -5.04
N THR A 397 -4.60 12.64 -3.99
CA THR A 397 -5.95 13.15 -4.14
C THR A 397 -6.04 14.65 -4.37
N GLU A 398 -4.97 15.38 -4.07
CA GLU A 398 -4.89 16.82 -4.29
C GLU A 398 -4.35 17.11 -5.68
N ALA A 399 -3.25 16.44 -6.05
CA ALA A 399 -2.67 16.53 -7.39
C ALA A 399 -3.53 15.83 -8.46
N MET A 400 -4.50 15.01 -8.05
CA MET A 400 -5.31 14.18 -8.94
C MET A 400 -4.44 13.31 -9.85
N THR A 401 -3.45 12.65 -9.25
CA THR A 401 -2.53 11.74 -9.95
C THR A 401 -2.56 10.35 -9.32
N LEU A 402 -2.26 9.35 -10.14
CA LEU A 402 -2.06 7.98 -9.71
C LEU A 402 -0.66 7.55 -10.16
N THR A 403 0.18 7.23 -9.21
CA THR A 403 1.56 6.80 -9.46
C THR A 403 1.67 5.30 -9.24
N LEU A 404 2.25 4.59 -10.21
CA LEU A 404 2.48 3.15 -10.16
C LEU A 404 3.97 2.86 -10.13
N THR A 405 4.41 2.04 -9.19
CA THR A 405 5.76 1.46 -9.20
C THR A 405 5.66 0.02 -9.71
N HIS A 406 6.39 -0.24 -10.78
CA HIS A 406 6.49 -1.55 -11.42
C HIS A 406 7.86 -2.15 -11.12
N ARG A 407 7.90 -3.44 -10.74
CA ARG A 407 9.15 -4.11 -10.39
C ARG A 407 9.34 -5.40 -11.18
N ALA A 408 10.59 -5.69 -11.53
CA ALA A 408 11.01 -6.96 -12.10
C ALA A 408 12.28 -7.48 -11.42
N TRP A 409 12.40 -8.81 -11.46
CA TRP A 409 13.23 -9.61 -10.57
C TRP A 409 14.04 -10.55 -11.42
N LEU A 410 15.36 -10.44 -11.36
CA LEU A 410 16.26 -11.38 -12.00
C LEU A 410 17.03 -12.12 -10.91
N PRO A 411 16.68 -13.39 -10.67
CA PRO A 411 17.31 -14.17 -9.62
C PRO A 411 18.83 -14.28 -9.79
N ALA A 412 19.54 -14.43 -8.68
CA ALA A 412 20.94 -14.86 -8.69
C ALA A 412 21.10 -16.12 -9.57
N GLY A 413 22.16 -16.15 -10.39
CA GLY A 413 22.39 -17.25 -11.33
C GLY A 413 21.53 -17.23 -12.61
N THR A 414 20.77 -16.16 -12.87
CA THR A 414 20.10 -15.97 -14.17
C THR A 414 21.11 -16.13 -15.32
N PRO A 415 20.81 -16.93 -16.39
CA PRO A 415 21.74 -17.16 -17.49
C PRO A 415 22.21 -15.87 -18.13
N ALA A 416 23.44 -15.87 -18.68
CA ALA A 416 24.11 -14.66 -19.16
C ALA A 416 23.20 -13.74 -20.02
N ILE A 417 22.78 -12.62 -19.44
CA ILE A 417 22.07 -11.53 -20.11
C ILE A 417 23.12 -10.57 -20.66
N ARG A 418 23.11 -10.38 -21.98
CA ARG A 418 23.97 -9.40 -22.65
C ARG A 418 23.49 -7.98 -22.37
N ALA A 419 22.21 -7.74 -22.62
CA ALA A 419 21.57 -6.44 -22.42
C ALA A 419 20.14 -6.59 -21.90
N LEU A 420 19.72 -5.66 -21.07
CA LEU A 420 18.39 -5.56 -20.49
C LEU A 420 17.81 -4.20 -20.86
N GLU A 421 16.73 -4.20 -21.64
CA GLU A 421 16.11 -2.96 -22.12
C GLU A 421 14.77 -2.76 -21.42
N ALA A 422 14.61 -1.68 -20.65
CA ALA A 422 13.30 -1.29 -20.12
C ALA A 422 12.44 -0.70 -21.24
N ARG A 423 11.20 -1.18 -21.36
CA ARG A 423 10.27 -0.80 -22.42
C ARG A 423 8.86 -0.62 -21.86
N PHE A 424 8.06 0.18 -22.55
CA PHE A 424 6.68 0.49 -22.16
C PHE A 424 5.77 0.46 -23.39
N GLU A 425 4.75 -0.39 -23.37
CA GLU A 425 3.78 -0.52 -24.46
C GLU A 425 2.42 0.06 -24.05
N VAL A 426 1.99 1.09 -24.78
CA VAL A 426 0.74 1.83 -24.52
C VAL A 426 -0.46 1.18 -25.16
N ASP A 427 -0.29 0.40 -26.24
CA ASP A 427 -1.38 -0.35 -26.85
C ASP A 427 -1.49 -1.73 -26.16
N PRO A 428 -2.52 -2.02 -25.35
CA PRO A 428 -2.67 -3.31 -24.70
C PRO A 428 -2.83 -4.48 -25.69
N ALA A 429 -3.26 -4.22 -26.93
CA ALA A 429 -3.45 -5.23 -27.96
C ALA A 429 -2.17 -5.49 -28.79
N ALA A 430 -1.17 -4.62 -28.74
CA ALA A 430 0.05 -4.79 -29.51
C ALA A 430 0.87 -6.01 -29.05
N PRO A 431 1.59 -6.71 -29.93
CA PRO A 431 2.57 -7.69 -29.51
C PRO A 431 3.79 -6.99 -28.87
N LEU A 432 4.25 -7.48 -27.72
CA LEU A 432 5.44 -6.95 -27.02
C LEU A 432 6.73 -7.11 -27.83
N LEU A 433 6.76 -8.11 -28.73
CA LEU A 433 7.86 -8.35 -29.65
C LEU A 433 7.37 -8.25 -31.09
N LYS A 434 7.87 -7.25 -31.81
CA LYS A 434 7.70 -7.13 -33.26
C LYS A 434 8.99 -7.62 -33.93
N ARG A 435 8.93 -8.74 -34.67
CA ARG A 435 10.03 -9.12 -35.55
C ARG A 435 10.04 -8.14 -36.73
N ALA A 436 11.21 -7.63 -37.09
CA ALA A 436 11.33 -6.90 -38.35
C ALA A 436 10.85 -7.80 -39.50
N PRO A 437 10.12 -7.27 -40.49
CA PRO A 437 9.79 -8.05 -41.68
C PRO A 437 11.09 -8.57 -42.28
N SER A 438 11.12 -9.85 -42.63
CA SER A 438 12.24 -10.43 -43.36
C SER A 438 12.45 -9.61 -44.63
N ARG A 439 13.60 -8.95 -44.77
CA ARG A 439 13.99 -8.37 -46.06
C ARG A 439 13.87 -9.50 -47.09
N PRO A 440 13.15 -9.32 -48.21
CA PRO A 440 13.17 -10.31 -49.27
C PRO A 440 14.63 -10.54 -49.66
N SER A 441 15.02 -11.81 -49.64
CA SER A 441 16.36 -12.23 -50.04
C SER A 441 16.61 -11.70 -51.45
N ALA A 442 17.73 -11.00 -51.67
CA ALA A 442 18.18 -10.53 -52.98
C ALA A 442 18.56 -11.68 -53.95
N LEU A 443 18.08 -12.90 -53.70
CA LEU A 443 18.29 -14.10 -54.52
C LEU A 443 17.03 -14.53 -55.29
N GLN A 444 16.04 -13.64 -55.45
CA GLN A 444 14.87 -13.89 -56.31
C GLN A 444 14.86 -13.07 -57.62
N GLU A 445 15.93 -12.34 -57.94
CA GLU A 445 16.11 -11.63 -59.23
C GLU A 445 17.43 -11.97 -59.93
N ALA A 446 17.84 -13.25 -59.89
CA ALA A 446 18.95 -13.74 -60.71
C ALA A 446 18.51 -14.88 -61.63
#